data_AF-A0A967LT53-F1
#
_entry.id   AF-A0A967LT53-F1
#
_cell.length_a   1.000
_cell.length_b   1.000
_cell.length_c   1.000
_cell.angle_alpha   90.00
_cell.angle_beta   90.00
_cell.angle_gamma   90.00
#
_symmetry.space_group_name_H-M   'P 1'
#
loop_
_entity.id
_entity.type
_entity.pdbx_description
1 polymer ?
#
loop_
_entity_poly.entity_id
_entity_poly.type
_entity_poly.pdbx_seq_one_letter_code
_entity_poly.pdbx_strand_id
1 'polypeptide(L)' 'AVPTIQAIFATQAEAPEDAVVVEAIGHQWWWEFRYPDHGIITANEFYVPVGRPVALRLRSADVIHSFWIPRLGGKK' A
#
# COMPACT_ATOMS: atom_id res chain seq x y z
N ALA A 1 20.31 9.42 16.50
CA ALA A 1 20.06 9.97 15.15
C ALA A 1 20.33 8.95 14.05
N VAL A 2 21.51 8.29 14.03
CA VAL A 2 21.90 7.35 12.94
C VAL A 2 20.87 6.25 12.65
N PRO A 3 20.32 5.51 13.64
CA PRO A 3 19.36 4.43 13.34
C PRO A 3 18.05 4.94 12.71
N THR A 4 17.56 6.10 13.13
CA THR A 4 16.34 6.72 12.59
C THR A 4 16.53 7.12 11.12
N ILE A 5 17.67 7.70 10.78
CA ILE A 5 17.98 8.10 9.41
C ILE A 5 18.07 6.86 8.51
N GLN A 6 18.76 5.81 8.96
CA GLN A 6 18.82 4.54 8.24
C GLN A 6 17.43 3.93 8.00
N ALA A 7 16.54 3.96 9.00
CA ALA A 7 15.17 3.47 8.87
C ALA A 7 14.33 4.30 7.88
N ILE A 8 14.51 5.63 7.85
CA ILE A 8 13.84 6.50 6.86
C ILE A 8 14.23 6.07 5.45
N PHE A 9 15.52 5.91 5.17
CA PHE A 9 15.96 5.51 3.83
C PHE A 9 15.54 4.09 3.47
N ALA A 10 15.61 3.15 4.42
CA ALA A 10 15.15 1.78 4.22
C ALA A 10 13.66 1.69 3.86
N THR A 11 12.81 2.55 4.44
CA THR A 11 11.36 2.57 4.20
C THR A 11 10.95 3.38 2.97
N GLN A 12 11.86 4.15 2.37
CA GLN A 12 11.65 4.94 1.15
C GLN A 12 12.29 4.32 -0.10
N ALA A 13 12.93 3.15 0.02
CA ALA A 13 13.49 2.45 -1.11
C ALA A 13 12.42 2.12 -2.16
N GLU A 14 12.82 2.12 -3.44
CA GLU A 14 11.94 1.74 -4.54
C GLU A 14 11.48 0.28 -4.39
N ALA A 15 10.26 0.02 -4.85
CA ALA A 15 9.73 -1.33 -4.88
C ALA A 15 10.52 -2.18 -5.90
N PRO A 16 10.83 -3.45 -5.59
CA PRO A 16 11.41 -4.39 -6.54
C PRO A 16 10.57 -4.54 -7.81
N GLU A 17 11.20 -4.88 -8.93
CA GLU A 17 10.51 -5.04 -10.23
C GLU A 17 9.46 -6.16 -10.22
N ASP A 18 9.66 -7.19 -9.39
CA ASP A 18 8.74 -8.32 -9.25
C ASP A 18 7.60 -8.06 -8.26
N ALA A 19 7.50 -6.86 -7.68
CA ALA A 19 6.46 -6.52 -6.73
C ALA A 19 5.06 -6.53 -7.37
N VAL A 20 4.06 -7.03 -6.65
CA VAL A 20 2.66 -6.91 -7.09
C VAL A 20 2.20 -5.47 -6.89
N VAL A 21 1.72 -4.83 -7.94
CA VAL A 21 1.20 -3.46 -7.86
C VAL A 21 -0.26 -3.48 -7.43
N VAL A 22 -0.58 -2.71 -6.39
CA VAL A 22 -1.95 -2.52 -5.92
C VAL A 22 -2.23 -1.03 -5.74
N GLU A 23 -3.33 -0.55 -6.30
CA GLU A 23 -3.84 0.78 -6.02
C GLU A 23 -4.85 0.72 -4.88
N ALA A 24 -4.58 1.40 -3.77
CA ALA A 24 -5.53 1.57 -2.67
C ALA A 24 -6.13 2.98 -2.76
N ILE A 25 -7.44 3.04 -3.04
CA ILE A 25 -8.17 4.29 -3.21
C ILE A 25 -9.09 4.46 -2.00
N GLY A 26 -8.84 5.51 -1.23
CA GLY A 26 -9.68 5.92 -0.12
C GLY A 26 -10.93 6.63 -0.62
N HIS A 27 -12.08 6.13 -0.21
CA HIS A 27 -13.38 6.78 -0.32
C HIS A 27 -13.91 7.03 1.08
N GLN A 28 -14.88 7.93 1.22
CA GLN A 28 -15.56 8.11 2.50
C GLN A 28 -16.11 6.77 3.02
N TRP A 29 -15.46 6.30 4.09
CA TRP A 29 -15.77 5.12 4.90
C TRP A 29 -15.53 3.74 4.27
N TRP A 30 -14.90 3.67 3.09
CA TRP A 30 -14.54 2.37 2.49
C TRP A 30 -13.29 2.45 1.61
N TRP A 31 -12.69 1.30 1.35
CA TRP A 31 -11.48 1.18 0.53
C TRP A 31 -11.77 0.41 -0.75
N GLU A 32 -11.29 0.95 -1.87
CA GLU A 32 -11.24 0.25 -3.15
C GLU A 32 -9.80 -0.21 -3.40
N PHE A 33 -9.63 -1.47 -3.76
CA PHE A 33 -8.34 -2.02 -4.15
C PHE A 33 -8.38 -2.46 -5.62
N ARG A 34 -7.46 -1.92 -6.43
CA ARG A 34 -7.30 -2.33 -7.83
C ARG A 34 -6.00 -3.09 -8.00
N TYR A 35 -6.06 -4.17 -8.77
CA TYR A 35 -4.93 -4.99 -9.17
C TYR A 35 -4.78 -4.86 -10.70
N PRO A 36 -4.06 -3.85 -11.21
CA PRO A 36 -4.06 -3.51 -12.64
C PRO A 36 -3.60 -4.67 -13.53
N ASP A 37 -2.59 -5.41 -13.09
CA ASP A 37 -2.02 -6.55 -13.83
C ASP A 37 -3.00 -7.74 -13.93
N HIS A 38 -4.02 -7.76 -13.07
CA HIS A 38 -5.02 -8.83 -13.01
C HIS A 38 -6.41 -8.38 -13.47
N GLY A 39 -6.63 -7.08 -13.67
CA GLY A 39 -7.96 -6.52 -13.97
C GLY A 39 -8.99 -6.72 -12.86
N ILE A 40 -8.55 -6.92 -11.61
CA ILE A 40 -9.41 -7.19 -10.46
C ILE A 40 -9.64 -5.90 -9.66
N ILE A 41 -10.87 -5.72 -9.18
CA ILE A 41 -11.24 -4.64 -8.24
C ILE A 41 -12.00 -5.27 -7.07
N THR A 42 -11.64 -4.89 -5.85
CA THR A 42 -12.32 -5.32 -4.61
C THR A 42 -12.67 -4.12 -3.74
N ALA A 43 -13.66 -4.29 -2.87
CA ALA A 43 -14.08 -3.30 -1.89
C ALA A 43 -13.86 -3.86 -0.48
N ASN A 44 -13.16 -3.11 0.39
CA ASN A 44 -12.82 -3.44 1.78
C ASN A 44 -12.02 -4.73 2.01
N GLU A 45 -11.81 -5.54 0.98
CA GLU A 45 -11.05 -6.78 1.03
C GLU A 45 -9.74 -6.61 0.26
N PHE A 46 -8.62 -6.75 0.97
CA PHE A 46 -7.28 -6.62 0.42
C PHE A 46 -6.56 -7.96 0.50
N TYR A 47 -6.13 -8.48 -0.65
CA TYR A 47 -5.46 -9.77 -0.78
C TYR A 47 -4.03 -9.56 -1.24
N VAL A 48 -3.08 -10.18 -0.55
CA VAL A 48 -1.65 -10.10 -0.87
C VAL A 48 -1.01 -11.48 -0.88
N PRO A 49 -0.06 -11.74 -1.79
CA PRO A 49 0.72 -12.97 -1.77
C PRO A 49 1.68 -12.99 -0.58
N VAL A 50 1.80 -14.16 0.07
CA VAL A 50 2.78 -14.36 1.14
C VAL A 50 4.19 -14.49 0.54
N GLY A 51 5.15 -13.78 1.12
CA GLY A 51 6.57 -13.89 0.74
C GLY A 51 6.96 -13.14 -0.53
N ARG A 52 6.06 -12.33 -1.11
CA ARG A 52 6.34 -11.50 -2.28
C ARG A 52 6.13 -10.02 -1.96
N PRO A 53 7.01 -9.11 -2.42
CA PRO A 53 6.81 -7.67 -2.24
C PRO A 53 5.51 -7.17 -2.88
N VAL A 54 4.86 -6.19 -2.24
CA VAL A 54 3.66 -5.52 -2.75
C VAL A 54 3.92 -4.02 -2.81
N ALA A 55 3.77 -3.43 -3.99
CA ALA A 55 3.89 -2.00 -4.23
C ALA A 55 2.52 -1.34 -4.11
N LEU A 56 2.25 -0.73 -2.94
CA LEU A 56 0.99 -0.05 -2.68
C LEU A 56 1.04 1.41 -3.18
N ARG A 57 0.16 1.76 -4.12
CA ARG A 57 -0.07 3.13 -4.59
C ARG A 57 -1.32 3.69 -3.91
N LEU A 58 -1.15 4.66 -3.02
CA LEU A 58 -2.27 5.28 -2.32
C LEU A 58 -2.82 6.44 -3.13
N ARG A 59 -4.16 6.50 -3.25
CA ARG A 59 -4.92 7.61 -3.82
C ARG A 59 -6.12 7.89 -2.91
N SER A 60 -6.71 9.07 -3.07
CA SER A 60 -8.02 9.36 -2.48
C SER A 60 -8.94 9.89 -3.56
N ALA A 61 -10.20 9.49 -3.51
CA ALA A 61 -11.26 9.99 -4.39
C ALA A 61 -11.94 11.26 -3.84
N ASP A 62 -11.82 11.53 -2.53
CA ASP A 62 -12.51 12.63 -1.87
C ASP A 62 -11.63 13.39 -0.84
N VAL A 63 -11.67 13.04 0.45
CA VAL A 63 -10.94 13.67 1.55
C VAL A 63 -9.61 12.99 1.83
N ILE A 64 -8.80 13.55 2.72
CA ILE A 64 -7.54 12.93 3.11
C ILE A 64 -7.84 11.66 3.92
N HIS A 65 -7.31 10.54 3.44
CA HIS A 65 -7.35 9.25 4.12
C HIS A 65 -5.97 8.81 4.54
N SER A 66 -5.92 7.88 5.48
CA SER A 66 -4.68 7.21 5.83
C SER A 66 -4.90 5.71 5.98
N PHE A 67 -4.24 4.93 5.14
CA PHE A 67 -4.35 3.48 5.11
C PHE A 67 -3.42 2.87 6.17
N TRP A 68 -3.95 1.94 6.96
CA TRP A 68 -3.20 1.32 8.03
C TRP A 68 -3.57 -0.14 8.23
N ILE A 69 -2.54 -1.00 8.23
CA ILE A 69 -2.63 -2.41 8.64
C ILE A 69 -1.65 -2.58 9.81
N PRO A 70 -2.11 -2.66 11.06
CA PRO A 70 -1.23 -2.62 12.25
C PRO A 70 -0.09 -3.62 12.22
N ARG A 71 -0.35 -4.84 11.73
CA ARG A 71 0.63 -5.93 11.66
C ARG A 71 1.71 -5.74 10.60
N LEU A 72 1.47 -4.92 9.58
CA LEU A 72 2.47 -4.63 8.53
C LEU A 72 3.31 -3.40 8.86
N GLY A 73 2.88 -2.61 9.86
CA GLY A 73 3.54 -1.36 10.21
C GLY A 73 3.38 -0.30 9.11
N GLY A 74 3.85 0.92 9.41
CA GLY A 74 3.69 2.06 8.52
C GLY A 74 2.24 2.54 8.41
N LYS A 75 2.07 3.83 8.19
CA LYS A 75 0.78 4.46 7.94
C LYS A 75 1.03 5.55 6.89
N LYS A 76 0.29 5.52 5.79
CA LYS A 76 0.42 6.49 4.69
C LYS A 76 -0.94 7.02 4.29
#